data_AF-A0A834DEM6-F1
#
_entry.id   AF-A0A834DEM6-F1
#
_cell.length_a   1.000
_cell.length_b   1.000
_cell.length_c   1.000
_cell.angle_alpha   90.00
_cell.angle_beta   90.00
_cell.angle_gamma   90.00
#
_symmetry.space_group_name_H-M   'P 1'
#
loop_
_entity.id
_entity.type
_entity.pdbx_description
1 polymer ?
#
loop_
_entity_poly.entity_id
_entity_poly.type
_entity_poly.pdbx_seq_one_letter_code
_entity_poly.pdbx_strand_id
1 'polypeptide(L)' 'MVFRGLVDSDWCVGAVLEKKMPPLPVTLALGAFLNHRRNRFHCGFSVTVG' A
#
# COMPACT_ATOMS: atom_id res chain seq x y z
N MET A 1 11.37 -7.42 -0.65
CA MET A 1 10.61 -6.19 -0.36
C MET A 1 10.12 -5.69 -1.69
N VAL A 2 8.85 -5.38 -1.82
CA VAL A 2 8.24 -4.90 -3.07
C VAL A 2 7.54 -3.60 -2.75
N PHE A 3 7.83 -2.57 -3.53
CA PHE A 3 7.15 -1.28 -3.43
C PHE A 3 6.49 -0.98 -4.77
N ARG A 4 5.22 -0.57 -4.74
CA ARG A 4 4.43 -0.22 -5.92
C ARG A 4 3.83 1.16 -5.70
N GLY A 5 4.18 2.11 -6.58
CA GLY A 5 3.55 3.42 -6.64
C GLY A 5 2.44 3.47 -7.69
N LEU A 6 1.47 4.36 -7.49
CA LEU A 6 0.39 4.67 -8.42
C LEU A 6 0.22 6.20 -8.50
N VAL A 7 0.10 6.72 -9.72
CA VAL A 7 -0.41 8.06 -9.99
C VAL A 7 -1.44 7.92 -11.09
N ASP A 8 -2.64 8.43 -10.87
CA ASP A 8 -3.75 8.39 -11.82
C ASP A 8 -4.15 9.80 -12.27
N SER A 9 -4.75 9.89 -13.46
CA SER A 9 -5.24 11.14 -14.07
C SER A 9 -6.30 11.87 -13.23
N ASP A 10 -6.98 11.19 -12.30
CA ASP A 10 -7.90 11.81 -11.33
C ASP A 10 -7.22 12.44 -10.11
N TRP A 11 -5.92 12.76 -10.20
CA TRP A 11 -5.11 13.30 -9.10
C TRP A 11 -5.10 12.39 -7.85
N CYS A 12 -5.21 11.08 -8.09
CA CYS A 12 -5.01 10.08 -7.06
C CYS A 12 -3.55 9.63 -7.06
N VAL A 13 -2.91 9.70 -5.89
CA VAL A 13 -1.55 9.21 -5.66
C VAL A 13 -1.62 8.09 -4.64
N GLY A 14 -0.98 6.96 -4.91
CA GLY A 14 -0.98 5.82 -4.01
C GLY A 14 0.35 5.10 -3.96
N ALA A 15 0.55 4.36 -2.89
CA ALA A 15 1.71 3.51 -2.69
C ALA A 15 1.34 2.28 -1.86
N VAL A 16 1.93 1.13 -2.21
CA VAL A 16 1.85 -0.12 -1.46
C VAL A 16 3.26 -0.66 -1.24
N LEU A 17 3.57 -1.01 0.00
CA LEU A 17 4.82 -1.63 0.43
C LEU A 17 4.53 -3.02 0.98
N GLU A 18 5.13 -4.04 0.39
CA GLU A 18 5.04 -5.42 0.83
C GLU A 18 6.41 -5.93 1.33
N LYS A 19 6.40 -6.51 2.53
CA LYS A 19 7.58 -7.07 3.18
C LYS A 19 7.27 -8.47 3.72
N LYS A 20 7.87 -9.46 3.09
CA LYS A 20 7.95 -10.83 3.61
C LYS A 20 8.94 -10.88 4.78
N MET A 21 8.56 -11.57 5.86
CA MET A 21 9.31 -11.67 7.11
C MET A 21 9.84 -13.10 7.33
N PRO A 22 10.98 -13.48 6.73
CA PRO A 22 11.62 -14.76 7.04
C PRO A 22 12.08 -14.79 8.51
N PRO A 23 12.04 -15.95 9.20
CA PRO A 23 11.74 -17.31 8.70
C PRO A 23 10.24 -17.64 8.60
N LEU A 24 9.34 -16.78 9.06
CA LEU A 24 7.91 -17.07 9.08
C LEU A 24 7.27 -16.86 7.69
N PRO A 25 6.23 -17.63 7.32
CA PRO A 25 5.48 -17.42 6.09
C PRO A 25 4.51 -16.22 6.20
N VAL A 26 4.94 -15.13 6.82
CA VAL A 26 4.13 -13.91 7.01
C VAL A 26 4.58 -12.83 6.04
N THR A 27 3.59 -12.15 5.45
CA THR A 27 3.80 -10.99 4.59
C THR A 27 3.02 -9.81 5.14
N LEU A 28 3.72 -8.73 5.49
CA LEU A 28 3.12 -7.45 5.85
C LEU A 28 2.98 -6.60 4.59
N ALA A 29 1.80 -6.04 4.37
CA ALA A 29 1.56 -5.02 3.36
C ALA A 29 1.08 -3.73 4.04
N LEU A 30 1.64 -2.59 3.62
CA LEU A 30 1.27 -1.25 4.04
C LEU A 30 0.82 -0.48 2.80
N GLY A 31 -0.31 0.21 2.85
CA GLY A 31 -0.87 0.91 1.71
C GLY A 31 -1.41 2.29 2.08
N ALA A 32 -1.24 3.26 1.18
CA ALA A 32 -1.84 4.57 1.29
C ALA A 32 -2.26 5.09 -0.08
N PHE A 33 -3.39 5.79 -0.13
CA PHE A 33 -3.95 6.45 -1.30
C PHE A 33 -4.45 7.84 -0.89
N LEU A 34 -4.06 8.84 -1.64
CA LEU A 34 -4.45 10.23 -1.49
C LEU A 34 -5.14 10.67 -2.77
N ASN A 35 -6.41 11.02 -2.69
CA ASN A 35 -7.13 11.70 -3.76
C ASN A 35 -7.08 13.20 -3.48
N HIS A 36 -6.25 13.92 -4.22
CA HIS A 36 -6.07 15.36 -4.04
C HIS A 36 -7.32 16.14 -4.44
N ARG A 37 -8.02 15.69 -5.49
CA ARG A 37 -9.22 16.34 -6.02
C ARG A 37 -10.40 16.28 -5.06
N ARG A 38 -10.57 15.17 -4.35
CA ARG A 38 -11.65 14.95 -3.36
C ARG A 38 -11.20 15.17 -1.92
N ASN A 39 -9.95 15.57 -1.72
CA ASN A 39 -9.29 15.74 -0.43
C ASN A 39 -9.52 14.54 0.51
N ARG A 40 -9.43 13.32 -0.04
CA ARG A 40 -9.62 12.07 0.72
C ARG A 40 -8.31 11.33 0.83
N PHE A 41 -7.95 10.96 2.05
CA PHE A 41 -6.84 10.09 2.34
C PHE A 41 -7.38 8.74 2.83
N HIS A 42 -6.87 7.66 2.27
CA HIS A 42 -7.19 6.29 2.65
C HIS A 42 -5.88 5.55 2.92
N CYS A 43 -5.72 5.00 4.11
CA CYS A 43 -4.56 4.20 4.44
C CYS A 43 -4.99 2.90 5.10
N GLY A 44 -4.13 1.90 5.03
CA GLY A 44 -4.39 0.61 5.60
C GLY A 44 -3.14 -0.25 5.65
N PHE A 45 -3.27 -1.36 6.35
CA PHE A 45 -2.27 -2.40 6.39
C PHE A 45 -2.96 -3.75 6.37
N SER A 46 -2.24 -4.76 5.90
CA SER A 46 -2.70 -6.14 5.96
C SER A 46 -1.55 -7.05 6.33
N VAL A 47 -1.88 -8.14 7.00
CA VAL A 47 -0.94 -9.21 7.32
C VAL A 47 -1.50 -10.49 6.74
N THR A 48 -0.74 -11.12 5.86
CA THR A 48 -1.11 -12.40 5.24
C THR A 48 -0.19 -13.48 5.79
N VAL A 49 -0.78 -14.57 6.30
CA VAL A 49 -0.07 -15.77 6.71
C VAL A 49 -0.27 -16.83 5.63
N GLY A 50 0.83 -17.37 5.10
CA GLY A 50 0.84 -18.47 4.14
C GLY A 50 1.13 -19.81 4.80
#